data_AF-A0A542ELP4-F1
#
_entry.id   AF-A0A542ELP4-F1
#
_cell.length_a   1.000
_cell.length_b   1.000
_cell.length_c   1.000
_cell.angle_alpha   90.00
_cell.angle_beta   90.00
_cell.angle_gamma   90.00
#
_symmetry.space_group_name_H-M   'P 1'
#
loop_
_entity.id
_entity.type
_entity.pdbx_description
1 polymer ?
#
loop_
_entity_poly.entity_id
_entity_poly.type
_entity_poly.pdbx_seq_one_letter_code
_entity_poly.pdbx_strand_id
1 'polypeptide(L)'
;MLTPSTAAMLLATAEAGQLDDLARARIDLIRAEGAFSQQRGRDAPGLLLRAAQTLEPLDVSLARNTYLDAWSAALFAGRLARTVGLAEVSRAARSAPAPDGPPRSSDILLDGLAMLFVEGRPRAVPLLQQAATAFGDPRITPDEALRWGWLGTAAAATTWDFEACLATARRQVDIARATGALAVLVVAVNVLEQVAAFAGEFPEATALRAEADAVREATGTHVAPYGALTLAAFRGQEDEAFRLIDDTIADATTEGQGTAIQYAQWAKSVVLNALGRHHEALGLARLASEDTPELWVSAWALGEQIEAAVRTGNQPEATAALARLQLSTRESDQPWARAVEARARALVHNDENTEAAYREAIDALTGKRLRPDLARTHLLYGEWLRRKGRRNDARSELRAAYEAFTTIGMEAFAERARRELLATGETVRKRTAAPSARAALTPQELQIALLVRDGMSNPEVGTRLFLSPRTVEWHLRKIFDKLSITSRRQLPDVLFQNEYEAAGR
;
A
#
# COMPACT_ATOMS: atom_id res chain seq x y z
N MET A 1 19.26 -12.44 -16.38
CA MET A 1 18.87 -13.48 -15.41
C MET A 1 18.96 -14.83 -16.09
N LEU A 2 19.53 -15.84 -15.42
CA LEU A 2 19.50 -17.22 -15.89
C LEU A 2 18.07 -17.77 -15.73
N THR A 3 17.61 -18.65 -16.61
CA THR A 3 16.31 -19.31 -16.45
C THR A 3 16.36 -20.25 -15.22
N PRO A 4 15.22 -20.54 -14.56
CA PRO A 4 15.20 -21.40 -13.37
C PRO A 4 15.85 -22.78 -13.59
N SER A 5 15.74 -23.35 -14.80
CA SER A 5 16.37 -24.63 -15.14
C SER A 5 17.89 -24.52 -15.31
N THR A 6 18.39 -23.40 -15.84
CA THR A 6 19.84 -23.15 -15.95
C THR A 6 20.48 -22.87 -14.59
N ALA A 7 19.78 -22.14 -13.70
CA ALA A 7 20.23 -21.94 -12.33
C ALA A 7 20.32 -23.26 -11.54
N ALA A 8 19.32 -24.14 -11.67
CA ALA A 8 19.32 -25.46 -11.05
C ALA A 8 20.47 -26.37 -11.54
N MET A 9 20.78 -26.36 -12.86
CA MET A 9 21.92 -27.10 -13.39
C MET A 9 23.28 -26.56 -12.92
N LEU A 10 23.43 -25.23 -12.82
CA LEU A 10 24.66 -24.61 -12.33
C LEU A 10 24.89 -24.90 -10.84
N LEU A 11 23.81 -24.94 -10.03
CA LEU A 11 23.87 -25.37 -8.63
C LEU A 11 24.28 -26.84 -8.51
N ALA A 12 23.68 -27.74 -9.31
CA ALA A 12 24.06 -29.15 -9.33
C ALA A 12 25.53 -29.37 -9.76
N THR A 13 26.04 -28.50 -10.63
CA THR A 13 27.45 -28.53 -11.06
C THR A 13 28.39 -28.04 -9.94
N ALA A 14 27.98 -27.02 -9.17
CA ALA A 14 28.75 -26.55 -8.01
C ALA A 14 28.83 -27.60 -6.89
N GLU A 15 27.78 -28.40 -6.70
CA GLU A 15 27.73 -29.51 -5.73
C GLU A 15 28.62 -30.69 -6.07
N ALA A 16 29.03 -30.85 -7.33
CA ALA A 16 29.94 -31.90 -7.74
C ALA A 16 31.39 -31.67 -7.25
N GLY A 17 31.69 -30.51 -6.65
CA GLY A 17 32.98 -30.18 -6.03
C GLY A 17 33.05 -30.40 -4.52
N GLN A 18 34.25 -30.31 -3.92
CA GLN A 18 34.39 -30.22 -2.47
C GLN A 18 33.95 -28.84 -1.99
N LEU A 19 32.79 -28.78 -1.34
CA LEU A 19 32.24 -27.55 -0.75
C LEU A 19 32.54 -27.48 0.75
N ASP A 20 32.82 -26.28 1.25
CA ASP A 20 32.81 -26.02 2.69
C ASP A 20 31.36 -25.86 3.22
N ASP A 21 31.20 -25.76 4.54
CA ASP A 21 29.87 -25.65 5.17
C ASP A 21 29.12 -24.39 4.73
N LEU A 22 29.84 -23.27 4.54
CA LEU A 22 29.25 -22.01 4.10
C LEU A 22 28.74 -22.09 2.65
N ALA A 23 29.49 -22.73 1.75
CA ALA A 23 29.08 -22.91 0.37
C ALA A 23 27.86 -23.83 0.24
N ARG A 24 27.77 -24.89 1.07
CA ARG A 24 26.55 -25.72 1.17
C ARG A 24 25.36 -24.90 1.66
N ALA A 25 25.51 -24.13 2.73
CA ALA A 25 24.45 -23.28 3.26
C ALA A 25 23.95 -22.24 2.24
N ARG A 26 24.86 -21.67 1.43
CA ARG A 26 24.51 -20.75 0.32
C ARG A 26 23.75 -21.44 -0.80
N ILE A 27 24.07 -22.69 -1.13
CA ILE A 27 23.32 -23.46 -2.12
C ILE A 27 21.89 -23.73 -1.63
N ASP A 28 21.73 -24.11 -0.37
CA ASP A 28 20.40 -24.31 0.23
C ASP A 28 19.59 -23.01 0.29
N LEU A 29 20.24 -21.88 0.57
CA LEU A 29 19.63 -20.56 0.47
C LEU A 29 19.13 -20.27 -0.95
N ILE A 30 19.97 -20.44 -1.98
CA ILE A 30 19.59 -20.17 -3.37
C ILE A 30 18.42 -21.08 -3.80
N ARG A 31 18.40 -22.34 -3.35
CA ARG A 31 17.27 -23.24 -3.57
C ARG A 31 15.99 -22.73 -2.90
N ALA A 32 16.08 -22.26 -1.67
CA ALA A 32 14.96 -21.69 -0.95
C ALA A 32 14.44 -20.40 -1.61
N GLU A 33 15.34 -19.50 -2.06
CA GLU A 33 15.01 -18.30 -2.84
C GLU A 33 14.39 -18.64 -4.20
N GLY A 34 14.88 -19.68 -4.86
CA GLY A 34 14.35 -20.20 -6.12
C GLY A 34 12.94 -20.78 -5.96
N ALA A 35 12.71 -21.55 -4.89
CA ALA A 35 11.38 -22.05 -4.52
C ALA A 35 10.42 -20.89 -4.23
N PHE A 36 10.85 -19.91 -3.44
CA PHE A 36 10.08 -18.70 -3.15
C PHE A 36 9.76 -17.90 -4.43
N SER A 37 10.69 -17.79 -5.37
CA SER A 37 10.46 -17.04 -6.62
C SER A 37 9.50 -17.74 -7.58
N GLN A 38 9.48 -19.08 -7.62
CA GLN A 38 8.60 -19.87 -8.50
C GLN A 38 7.23 -20.15 -7.87
N GLN A 39 7.18 -20.35 -6.56
CA GLN A 39 5.99 -20.60 -5.77
C GLN A 39 6.17 -19.86 -4.44
N ARG A 40 5.78 -18.58 -4.41
CA ARG A 40 5.87 -17.70 -3.22
C ARG A 40 5.17 -18.26 -1.97
N GLY A 41 4.33 -19.28 -2.14
CA GLY A 41 3.47 -19.85 -1.11
C GLY A 41 3.99 -21.08 -0.35
N ARG A 42 3.11 -21.51 0.56
CA ARG A 42 3.02 -22.71 1.43
C ARG A 42 4.29 -23.22 2.11
N ASP A 43 5.35 -23.57 1.37
CA ASP A 43 6.53 -24.29 1.87
C ASP A 43 7.79 -23.41 1.93
N ALA A 44 7.83 -22.31 1.18
CA ALA A 44 8.96 -21.37 1.15
C ALA A 44 9.40 -20.84 2.53
N PRO A 45 8.48 -20.47 3.46
CA PRO A 45 8.89 -19.96 4.78
C PRO A 45 9.75 -20.95 5.57
N GLY A 46 9.39 -22.24 5.54
CA GLY A 46 10.12 -23.28 6.26
C GLY A 46 11.46 -23.65 5.64
N LEU A 47 11.62 -23.47 4.33
CA LEU A 47 12.92 -23.64 3.65
C LEU A 47 13.88 -22.50 4.02
N LEU A 48 13.40 -21.26 3.93
CA LEU A 48 14.18 -20.07 4.27
C LEU A 48 14.52 -20.00 5.75
N LEU A 49 13.59 -20.37 6.64
CA LEU A 49 13.86 -20.44 8.07
C LEU A 49 15.01 -21.42 8.39
N ARG A 50 15.01 -22.62 7.79
CA ARG A 50 16.08 -23.60 7.97
C ARG A 50 17.41 -23.10 7.42
N ALA A 51 17.40 -22.45 6.26
CA ALA A 51 18.59 -21.83 5.68
C ALA A 51 19.17 -20.75 6.63
N ALA A 52 18.31 -19.88 7.19
CA ALA A 52 18.74 -18.86 8.14
C ALA A 52 19.41 -19.46 9.39
N GLN A 53 18.80 -20.50 9.98
CA GLN A 53 19.35 -21.21 11.15
C GLN A 53 20.70 -21.88 10.85
N THR A 54 20.85 -22.46 9.66
CA THR A 54 22.13 -23.08 9.24
C THR A 54 23.24 -22.06 9.08
N LEU A 55 22.89 -20.82 8.71
CA LEU A 55 23.83 -19.72 8.53
C LEU A 55 24.25 -19.04 9.83
N GLU A 56 23.51 -19.19 10.94
CA GLU A 56 23.80 -18.52 12.21
C GLU A 56 25.26 -18.65 12.69
N PRO A 57 25.87 -19.86 12.75
CA PRO A 57 27.26 -19.99 13.18
C PRO A 57 28.28 -19.67 12.08
N LEU A 58 27.85 -19.44 10.84
CA LEU A 58 28.72 -19.32 9.65
C LEU A 58 28.85 -17.88 9.15
N ASP A 59 27.74 -17.14 9.12
CA ASP A 59 27.65 -15.76 8.63
C ASP A 59 26.40 -15.10 9.21
N VAL A 60 26.56 -14.37 10.33
CA VAL A 60 25.44 -13.71 11.03
C VAL A 60 24.71 -12.71 10.13
N SER A 61 25.45 -11.96 9.31
CA SER A 61 24.88 -10.95 8.42
C SER A 61 23.97 -11.59 7.36
N LEU A 62 24.42 -12.70 6.77
CA LEU A 62 23.63 -13.47 5.80
C LEU A 62 22.47 -14.21 6.47
N ALA A 63 22.65 -14.76 7.67
CA ALA A 63 21.61 -15.39 8.45
C ALA A 63 20.45 -14.42 8.72
N ARG A 64 20.74 -13.20 9.19
CA ARG A 64 19.74 -12.16 9.47
C ARG A 64 18.99 -11.70 8.21
N ASN A 65 19.69 -11.53 7.09
CA ASN A 65 19.03 -11.27 5.80
C ASN A 65 18.11 -12.42 5.39
N THR A 66 18.54 -13.67 5.60
CA THR A 66 17.73 -14.85 5.30
C THR A 66 16.50 -14.96 6.23
N TYR A 67 16.61 -14.50 7.48
CA TYR A 67 15.46 -14.37 8.37
C TYR A 67 14.44 -13.35 7.85
N LEU A 68 14.86 -12.23 7.26
CA LEU A 68 13.96 -11.30 6.58
C LEU A 68 13.30 -11.92 5.34
N ASP A 69 14.02 -12.73 4.56
CA ASP A 69 13.44 -13.47 3.44
C ASP A 69 12.40 -14.48 3.94
N ALA A 70 12.71 -15.24 5.00
CA ALA A 70 11.78 -16.18 5.63
C ALA A 70 10.53 -15.46 6.16
N TRP A 71 10.70 -14.28 6.77
CA TRP A 71 9.60 -13.47 7.29
C TRP A 71 8.74 -12.95 6.14
N SER A 72 9.36 -12.50 5.04
CA SER A 72 8.67 -12.07 3.82
C SER A 72 7.86 -13.20 3.18
N ALA A 73 8.44 -14.41 3.11
CA ALA A 73 7.72 -15.57 2.61
C ALA A 73 6.54 -15.94 3.52
N ALA A 74 6.74 -15.90 4.84
CA ALA A 74 5.67 -16.15 5.81
C ALA A 74 4.54 -15.11 5.70
N LEU A 75 4.90 -13.84 5.48
CA LEU A 75 3.95 -12.77 5.17
C LEU A 75 3.12 -13.16 3.95
N PHE A 76 3.74 -13.35 2.77
CA PHE A 76 2.99 -13.65 1.54
C PHE A 76 2.13 -14.91 1.64
N ALA A 77 2.64 -15.96 2.30
CA ALA A 77 1.89 -17.19 2.52
C ALA A 77 0.65 -16.95 3.40
N GLY A 78 0.72 -16.04 4.39
CA GLY A 78 -0.38 -15.69 5.28
C GLY A 78 -1.04 -16.93 5.90
N ARG A 79 -2.37 -16.94 5.98
CA ARG A 79 -3.16 -18.10 6.44
C ARG A 79 -2.97 -19.40 5.65
N LEU A 80 -2.32 -19.36 4.48
CA LEU A 80 -2.06 -20.54 3.65
C LEU A 80 -0.70 -21.19 3.93
N ALA A 81 0.11 -20.64 4.84
CA ALA A 81 1.34 -21.27 5.31
C ALA A 81 1.05 -22.67 5.90
N ARG A 82 1.79 -23.71 5.49
CA ARG A 82 1.52 -25.09 5.92
C ARG A 82 2.25 -25.49 7.19
N THR A 83 3.46 -24.99 7.38
CA THR A 83 4.41 -25.50 8.38
C THR A 83 4.93 -24.41 9.31
N VAL A 84 5.30 -23.26 8.75
CA VAL A 84 5.97 -22.17 9.46
C VAL A 84 5.27 -20.86 9.12
N GLY A 85 4.73 -20.18 10.12
CA GLY A 85 4.09 -18.87 10.01
C GLY A 85 4.96 -17.74 10.55
N LEU A 86 4.40 -16.53 10.56
CA LEU A 86 5.10 -15.32 11.01
C LEU A 86 5.56 -15.43 12.47
N ALA A 87 4.79 -16.06 13.35
CA ALA A 87 5.14 -16.22 14.76
C ALA A 87 6.37 -17.12 14.96
N GLU A 88 6.47 -18.23 14.22
CA GLU A 88 7.63 -19.13 14.28
C GLU A 88 8.90 -18.46 13.75
N VAL A 89 8.83 -17.83 12.58
CA VAL A 89 9.98 -17.11 12.00
C VAL A 89 10.42 -15.98 12.94
N SER A 90 9.47 -15.22 13.48
CA SER A 90 9.76 -14.11 14.38
C SER A 90 10.46 -14.58 15.66
N ARG A 91 10.01 -15.69 16.26
CA ARG A 91 10.66 -16.26 17.46
C ARG A 91 12.10 -16.70 17.19
N ALA A 92 12.34 -17.33 16.04
CA ALA A 92 13.67 -17.73 15.62
C ALA A 92 14.57 -16.51 15.36
N ALA A 93 14.08 -15.51 14.62
CA ALA A 93 14.81 -14.27 14.36
C ALA A 93 15.17 -13.51 15.65
N ARG A 94 14.28 -13.47 16.66
CA ARG A 94 14.56 -12.86 17.97
C ARG A 94 15.62 -13.62 18.79
N SER A 95 15.83 -14.89 18.48
CA SER A 95 16.81 -15.74 19.16
C SER A 95 18.14 -15.82 18.39
N ALA A 96 18.18 -15.31 17.15
CA ALA A 96 19.35 -15.31 16.30
C ALA A 96 20.45 -14.38 16.85
N PRO A 97 21.73 -14.65 16.55
CA PRO A 97 22.84 -13.78 16.95
C PRO A 97 22.65 -12.33 16.50
N ALA A 98 23.07 -11.39 17.34
CA ALA A 98 23.16 -9.98 16.98
C ALA A 98 24.30 -9.76 15.97
N PRO A 99 24.19 -8.77 15.06
CA PRO A 99 25.26 -8.49 14.10
C PRO A 99 26.54 -8.03 14.82
N ASP A 100 27.69 -8.36 14.26
CA ASP A 100 28.99 -7.86 14.73
C ASP A 100 29.13 -6.37 14.38
N GLY A 101 28.87 -5.49 15.34
CA GLY A 101 28.97 -4.04 15.20
C GLY A 101 27.62 -3.32 15.18
N PRO A 102 27.57 -2.05 14.72
CA PRO A 102 26.33 -1.28 14.66
C PRO A 102 25.30 -1.95 13.74
N PRO A 103 24.03 -2.07 14.16
CA PRO A 103 23.00 -2.72 13.35
C PRO A 103 22.71 -1.91 12.08
N ARG A 104 22.52 -2.59 10.96
CA ARG A 104 22.06 -1.97 9.71
C ARG A 104 20.57 -1.67 9.77
N SER A 105 20.06 -0.93 8.79
CA SER A 105 18.63 -0.64 8.68
C SER A 105 17.81 -1.93 8.52
N SER A 106 18.32 -2.91 7.76
CA SER A 106 17.71 -4.24 7.66
C SER A 106 17.67 -5.00 9.00
N ASP A 107 18.69 -4.84 9.86
CA ASP A 107 18.74 -5.52 11.16
C ASP A 107 17.68 -4.95 12.12
N ILE A 108 17.53 -3.62 12.14
CA ILE A 108 16.51 -2.92 12.93
C ILE A 108 15.10 -3.30 12.44
N LEU A 109 14.93 -3.37 11.11
CA LEU A 109 13.68 -3.79 10.49
C LEU A 109 13.30 -5.21 10.89
N LEU A 110 14.23 -6.16 10.83
CA LEU A 110 14.00 -7.54 11.25
C LEU A 110 13.58 -7.61 12.70
N ASP A 111 14.33 -6.94 13.59
CA ASP A 111 14.05 -6.97 15.02
C ASP A 111 12.68 -6.35 15.33
N GLY A 112 12.32 -5.23 14.70
CA GLY A 112 11.02 -4.59 14.87
C GLY A 112 9.86 -5.48 14.37
N LEU A 113 9.98 -6.06 13.17
CA LEU A 113 8.96 -6.94 12.60
C LEU A 113 8.80 -8.22 13.42
N ALA A 114 9.90 -8.81 13.89
CA ALA A 114 9.86 -10.01 14.71
C ALA A 114 9.30 -9.71 16.12
N MET A 115 9.67 -8.57 16.70
CA MET A 115 9.18 -8.13 18.02
C MET A 115 7.67 -7.93 18.03
N LEU A 116 7.08 -7.53 16.90
CA LEU A 116 5.63 -7.36 16.76
C LEU A 116 4.87 -8.66 17.11
N PHE A 117 5.41 -9.82 16.74
CA PHE A 117 4.79 -11.13 16.98
C PHE A 117 5.22 -11.80 18.28
N VAL A 118 6.34 -11.39 18.87
CA VAL A 118 6.90 -12.03 20.08
C VAL A 118 6.59 -11.25 21.36
N GLU A 119 6.72 -9.93 21.30
CA GLU A 119 6.63 -9.03 22.47
C GLU A 119 5.47 -8.03 22.35
N GLY A 120 4.84 -7.96 21.17
CA GLY A 120 3.68 -7.14 20.90
C GLY A 120 4.01 -5.73 20.43
N ARG A 121 2.96 -5.03 19.97
CA ARG A 121 3.03 -3.72 19.32
C ARG A 121 3.72 -2.62 20.15
N PRO A 122 3.48 -2.46 21.47
CA PRO A 122 4.14 -1.40 22.26
C PRO A 122 5.66 -1.50 22.29
N ARG A 123 6.22 -2.71 22.21
CA ARG A 123 7.67 -2.93 22.16
C ARG A 123 8.21 -2.75 20.74
N ALA A 124 7.46 -3.19 19.74
CA ALA A 124 7.87 -3.16 18.33
C ALA A 124 7.85 -1.76 17.69
N VAL A 125 6.88 -0.92 18.02
CA VAL A 125 6.62 0.36 17.34
C VAL A 125 7.85 1.29 17.31
N PRO A 126 8.60 1.50 18.41
CA PRO A 126 9.80 2.34 18.36
C PRO A 126 10.85 1.87 17.33
N LEU A 127 11.09 0.55 17.26
CA LEU A 127 12.03 -0.02 16.28
C LEU A 127 11.49 0.09 14.85
N LEU A 128 10.19 -0.14 14.65
CA LEU A 128 9.56 0.01 13.34
C LEU A 128 9.55 1.46 12.85
N GLN A 129 9.38 2.45 13.74
CA GLN A 129 9.51 3.87 13.41
C GLN A 129 10.95 4.23 13.02
N GLN A 130 11.94 3.68 13.75
CA GLN A 130 13.35 3.86 13.41
C GLN A 130 13.68 3.24 12.04
N ALA A 131 13.20 2.03 11.76
CA ALA A 131 13.36 1.39 10.45
C ALA A 131 12.68 2.20 9.34
N ALA A 132 11.42 2.59 9.52
CA ALA A 132 10.68 3.41 8.55
C ALA A 132 11.41 4.73 8.22
N THR A 133 11.94 5.41 9.24
CA THR A 133 12.74 6.63 9.07
C THR A 133 14.01 6.35 8.28
N ALA A 134 14.74 5.27 8.61
CA ALA A 134 15.97 4.92 7.93
C ALA A 134 15.75 4.57 6.45
N PHE A 135 14.68 3.85 6.13
CA PHE A 135 14.31 3.49 4.76
C PHE A 135 13.78 4.67 3.92
N GLY A 136 13.20 5.68 4.57
CA GLY A 136 12.82 6.94 3.93
C GLY A 136 13.98 7.94 3.76
N ASP A 137 15.11 7.74 4.44
CA ASP A 137 16.25 8.65 4.41
C ASP A 137 17.03 8.53 3.07
N PRO A 138 17.35 9.64 2.38
CA PRO A 138 18.13 9.62 1.15
C PRO A 138 19.51 8.94 1.26
N ARG A 139 20.06 8.86 2.48
CA ARG A 139 21.37 8.26 2.79
C ARG A 139 21.35 6.74 2.87
N ILE A 140 20.18 6.09 2.80
CA ILE A 140 20.13 4.62 2.77
C ILE A 140 20.93 4.08 1.59
N THR A 141 21.60 2.95 1.81
CA THR A 141 22.39 2.31 0.76
C THR A 141 21.48 1.84 -0.38
N PRO A 142 21.91 1.94 -1.66
CA PRO A 142 21.11 1.45 -2.78
C PRO A 142 20.72 -0.02 -2.65
N ASP A 143 21.62 -0.85 -2.11
CA ASP A 143 21.39 -2.29 -1.95
C ASP A 143 20.30 -2.59 -0.90
N GLU A 144 20.32 -1.92 0.26
CA GLU A 144 19.25 -2.09 1.26
C GLU A 144 17.92 -1.55 0.74
N ALA A 145 17.93 -0.39 0.07
CA ALA A 145 16.72 0.19 -0.49
C ALA A 145 16.08 -0.73 -1.55
N LEU A 146 16.90 -1.29 -2.46
CA LEU A 146 16.40 -2.21 -3.49
C LEU A 146 15.82 -3.49 -2.88
N ARG A 147 16.55 -4.14 -1.97
CA ARG A 147 16.15 -5.43 -1.40
C ARG A 147 14.99 -5.31 -0.41
N TRP A 148 15.06 -4.33 0.49
CA TRP A 148 14.21 -4.25 1.67
C TRP A 148 13.29 -3.03 1.74
N GLY A 149 13.38 -2.10 0.77
CA GLY A 149 12.55 -0.88 0.77
C GLY A 149 11.05 -1.17 0.89
N TRP A 150 10.56 -2.21 0.22
CA TRP A 150 9.15 -2.60 0.30
C TRP A 150 8.76 -3.08 1.73
N LEU A 151 9.63 -3.78 2.45
CA LEU A 151 9.40 -4.07 3.88
C LEU A 151 9.58 -2.83 4.77
N GLY A 152 10.44 -1.89 4.37
CA GLY A 152 10.49 -0.56 4.99
C GLY A 152 9.14 0.16 4.92
N THR A 153 8.43 0.06 3.79
CA THR A 153 7.04 0.57 3.69
C THR A 153 6.06 -0.21 4.55
N ALA A 154 6.25 -1.52 4.73
CA ALA A 154 5.44 -2.31 5.65
C ALA A 154 5.63 -1.86 7.11
N ALA A 155 6.86 -1.55 7.52
CA ALA A 155 7.13 -0.98 8.84
C ALA A 155 6.44 0.39 9.03
N ALA A 156 6.56 1.27 8.02
CA ALA A 156 5.88 2.56 8.01
C ALA A 156 4.34 2.44 8.04
N ALA A 157 3.77 1.52 7.26
CA ALA A 157 2.33 1.26 7.26
C ALA A 157 1.86 0.71 8.61
N THR A 158 2.65 -0.17 9.22
CA THR A 158 2.38 -0.71 10.56
C THR A 158 2.35 0.39 11.61
N THR A 159 3.16 1.44 11.49
CA THR A 159 3.21 2.58 12.41
C THR A 159 2.31 3.75 11.97
N TRP A 160 1.49 3.58 10.92
CA TRP A 160 0.63 4.60 10.32
C TRP A 160 1.36 5.83 9.77
N ASP A 161 2.65 5.71 9.47
CA ASP A 161 3.45 6.80 8.90
C ASP A 161 3.35 6.82 7.37
N PHE A 162 2.35 7.57 6.88
CA PHE A 162 2.10 7.70 5.45
C PHE A 162 3.26 8.37 4.69
N GLU A 163 3.91 9.37 5.28
CA GLU A 163 4.99 10.09 4.60
C GLU A 163 6.24 9.21 4.48
N ALA A 164 6.55 8.40 5.50
CA ALA A 164 7.61 7.39 5.39
C ALA A 164 7.28 6.29 4.37
N CYS A 165 6.01 5.87 4.24
CA CYS A 165 5.58 4.97 3.17
C CYS A 165 5.88 5.57 1.79
N LEU A 166 5.48 6.83 1.57
CA LEU A 166 5.66 7.53 0.30
C LEU A 166 7.14 7.76 -0.02
N ALA A 167 7.93 8.25 0.95
CA ALA A 167 9.35 8.51 0.77
C ALA A 167 10.10 7.22 0.40
N THR A 168 9.86 6.14 1.14
CA THR A 168 10.50 4.84 0.90
C THR A 168 10.10 4.25 -0.45
N ALA A 169 8.80 4.21 -0.76
CA ALA A 169 8.31 3.64 -2.02
C ALA A 169 8.84 4.41 -3.25
N ARG A 170 8.81 5.76 -3.19
CA ARG A 170 9.37 6.62 -4.25
C ARG A 170 10.85 6.34 -4.44
N ARG A 171 11.60 6.29 -3.35
CA ARG A 171 13.05 6.07 -3.38
C ARG A 171 13.40 4.71 -3.98
N GLN A 172 12.67 3.66 -3.62
CA GLN A 172 12.89 2.32 -4.17
C GLN A 172 12.64 2.30 -5.69
N VAL A 173 11.55 2.91 -6.17
CA VAL A 173 11.28 3.07 -7.61
C VAL A 173 12.38 3.90 -8.29
N ASP A 174 12.88 4.94 -7.63
CA ASP A 174 13.97 5.78 -8.14
C ASP A 174 15.26 5.00 -8.35
N ILE A 175 15.70 4.26 -7.35
CA ILE A 175 16.91 3.44 -7.42
C ILE A 175 16.73 2.30 -8.42
N ALA A 176 15.58 1.61 -8.43
CA ALA A 176 15.33 0.48 -9.32
C ALA A 176 15.40 0.87 -10.80
N ARG A 177 14.77 1.99 -11.17
CA ARG A 177 14.88 2.54 -12.53
C ARG A 177 16.30 3.04 -12.84
N ALA A 178 17.00 3.66 -11.89
CA ALA A 178 18.37 4.16 -12.11
C ALA A 178 19.41 3.03 -12.32
N THR A 179 19.18 1.88 -11.67
CA THR A 179 20.08 0.71 -11.73
C THR A 179 19.64 -0.35 -12.73
N GLY A 180 18.48 -0.18 -13.38
CA GLY A 180 17.92 -1.17 -14.31
C GLY A 180 17.42 -2.46 -13.64
N ALA A 181 17.10 -2.41 -12.34
CA ALA A 181 16.64 -3.57 -11.57
C ALA A 181 15.15 -3.88 -11.84
N LEU A 182 14.82 -4.36 -13.03
CA LEU A 182 13.44 -4.52 -13.53
C LEU A 182 12.54 -5.40 -12.63
N ALA A 183 13.04 -6.51 -12.09
CA ALA A 183 12.24 -7.35 -11.19
C ALA A 183 11.90 -6.66 -9.87
N VAL A 184 12.84 -5.88 -9.31
CA VAL A 184 12.61 -5.07 -8.11
C VAL A 184 11.65 -3.92 -8.42
N LEU A 185 11.76 -3.34 -9.62
CA LEU A 185 10.88 -2.26 -10.07
C LEU A 185 9.40 -2.67 -10.04
N VAL A 186 9.05 -3.89 -10.46
CA VAL A 186 7.67 -4.38 -10.41
C VAL A 186 7.11 -4.37 -8.99
N VAL A 187 7.91 -4.80 -7.99
CA VAL A 187 7.52 -4.80 -6.57
C VAL A 187 7.41 -3.37 -6.04
N ALA A 188 8.43 -2.54 -6.30
CA ALA A 188 8.48 -1.16 -5.83
C ALA A 188 7.33 -0.31 -6.39
N VAL A 189 7.03 -0.47 -7.68
CA VAL A 189 5.90 0.21 -8.33
C VAL A 189 4.58 -0.24 -7.76
N ASN A 190 4.41 -1.53 -7.47
CA ASN A 190 3.19 -2.05 -6.87
C ASN A 190 2.92 -1.44 -5.49
N VAL A 191 3.95 -1.19 -4.69
CA VAL A 191 3.83 -0.48 -3.41
C VAL A 191 3.54 1.00 -3.62
N LEU A 192 4.26 1.68 -4.53
CA LEU A 192 4.04 3.09 -4.80
C LEU A 192 2.64 3.37 -5.38
N GLU A 193 2.09 2.45 -6.17
CA GLU A 193 0.73 2.48 -6.68
C GLU A 193 -0.29 2.49 -5.53
N GLN A 194 -0.09 1.67 -4.49
CA GLN A 194 -0.94 1.70 -3.29
C GLN A 194 -0.86 3.05 -2.59
N VAL A 195 0.35 3.55 -2.35
CA VAL A 195 0.56 4.84 -1.67
C VAL A 195 -0.06 5.99 -2.47
N ALA A 196 0.07 5.98 -3.81
CA ALA A 196 -0.57 6.94 -4.69
C ALA A 196 -2.11 6.86 -4.60
N ALA A 197 -2.69 5.65 -4.54
CA ALA A 197 -4.12 5.47 -4.34
C ALA A 197 -4.58 6.02 -2.97
N PHE A 198 -3.85 5.76 -1.89
CA PHE A 198 -4.10 6.36 -0.56
C PHE A 198 -3.91 7.89 -0.55
N ALA A 199 -3.08 8.45 -1.42
CA ALA A 199 -2.96 9.90 -1.62
C ALA A 199 -4.10 10.51 -2.47
N GLY A 200 -4.97 9.69 -3.07
CA GLY A 200 -5.95 10.11 -4.06
C GLY A 200 -5.35 10.45 -5.43
N GLU A 201 -4.11 10.04 -5.69
CA GLU A 201 -3.37 10.33 -6.93
C GLU A 201 -3.60 9.23 -7.97
N PHE A 202 -4.86 8.97 -8.31
CA PHE A 202 -5.25 7.90 -9.23
C PHE A 202 -4.63 8.00 -10.62
N PRO A 203 -4.41 9.20 -11.20
CA PRO A 203 -3.68 9.31 -12.45
C PRO A 203 -2.25 8.78 -12.32
N GLU A 204 -1.55 9.09 -11.23
CA GLU A 204 -0.19 8.58 -10.98
C GLU A 204 -0.20 7.06 -10.77
N ALA A 205 -1.13 6.54 -9.96
CA ALA A 205 -1.31 5.09 -9.76
C ALA A 205 -1.53 4.37 -11.11
N THR A 206 -2.34 4.94 -12.00
CA THR A 206 -2.61 4.38 -13.34
C THR A 206 -1.36 4.39 -14.22
N ALA A 207 -0.56 5.45 -14.19
CA ALA A 207 0.69 5.53 -14.95
C ALA A 207 1.73 4.51 -14.46
N LEU A 208 1.86 4.37 -13.14
CA LEU A 208 2.69 3.36 -12.48
C LEU A 208 2.27 1.94 -12.88
N ARG A 209 0.96 1.67 -12.88
CA ARG A 209 0.41 0.37 -13.28
C ARG A 209 0.81 -0.04 -14.69
N ALA A 210 0.67 0.89 -15.65
CA ALA A 210 1.01 0.65 -17.05
C ALA A 210 2.49 0.29 -17.24
N GLU A 211 3.39 0.95 -16.50
CA GLU A 211 4.81 0.60 -16.49
C GLU A 211 5.05 -0.80 -15.93
N ALA A 212 4.44 -1.13 -14.79
CA ALA A 212 4.60 -2.43 -14.18
C ALA A 212 4.03 -3.57 -15.04
N ASP A 213 2.95 -3.35 -15.79
CA ASP A 213 2.40 -4.33 -16.73
C ASP A 213 3.38 -4.61 -17.88
N ALA A 214 3.97 -3.57 -18.47
CA ALA A 214 4.98 -3.71 -19.52
C ALA A 214 6.22 -4.47 -19.04
N VAL A 215 6.67 -4.22 -17.80
CA VAL A 215 7.81 -4.95 -17.22
C VAL A 215 7.43 -6.40 -16.91
N ARG A 216 6.24 -6.67 -16.35
CA ARG A 216 5.77 -8.04 -16.06
C ARG A 216 5.69 -8.90 -17.32
N GLU A 217 5.17 -8.36 -18.41
CA GLU A 217 5.10 -9.06 -19.70
C GLU A 217 6.50 -9.43 -20.21
N ALA A 218 7.49 -8.57 -20.00
CA ALA A 218 8.87 -8.82 -20.41
C ALA A 218 9.64 -9.76 -19.47
N THR A 219 9.39 -9.73 -18.15
CA THR A 219 10.18 -10.48 -17.16
C THR A 219 9.53 -11.77 -16.68
N GLY A 220 8.25 -12.00 -16.95
CA GLY A 220 7.48 -13.14 -16.42
C GLY A 220 7.37 -13.12 -14.89
N THR A 221 7.49 -11.95 -14.26
CA THR A 221 7.43 -11.84 -12.80
C THR A 221 5.97 -11.83 -12.33
N HIS A 222 5.60 -12.82 -11.51
CA HIS A 222 4.26 -12.94 -10.93
C HIS A 222 4.26 -12.38 -9.49
N VAL A 223 3.57 -11.26 -9.29
CA VAL A 223 3.30 -10.64 -7.98
C VAL A 223 1.82 -10.27 -7.97
N ALA A 224 1.12 -10.58 -6.87
CA ALA A 224 -0.27 -10.14 -6.72
C ALA A 224 -0.39 -8.62 -6.91
N PRO A 225 -1.44 -8.14 -7.59
CA PRO A 225 -1.56 -6.75 -7.99
C PRO A 225 -2.10 -5.85 -6.86
N TYR A 226 -1.42 -5.81 -5.70
CA TYR A 226 -1.88 -5.06 -4.52
C TYR A 226 -2.21 -3.58 -4.81
N GLY A 227 -1.35 -2.86 -5.54
CA GLY A 227 -1.60 -1.49 -6.01
C GLY A 227 -2.93 -1.33 -6.74
N ALA A 228 -3.21 -2.25 -7.64
CA ALA A 228 -4.39 -2.19 -8.48
C ALA A 228 -5.66 -2.60 -7.76
N LEU A 229 -5.57 -3.55 -6.83
CA LEU A 229 -6.68 -3.88 -5.93
C LEU A 229 -7.09 -2.64 -5.13
N THR A 230 -6.12 -1.92 -4.56
CA THR A 230 -6.37 -0.67 -3.83
C THR A 230 -6.97 0.41 -4.73
N LEU A 231 -6.42 0.61 -5.94
CA LEU A 231 -6.95 1.60 -6.89
C LEU A 231 -8.37 1.26 -7.33
N ALA A 232 -8.64 0.02 -7.71
CA ALA A 232 -9.96 -0.45 -8.13
C ALA A 232 -10.98 -0.34 -6.99
N ALA A 233 -10.57 -0.69 -5.76
CA ALA A 233 -11.40 -0.56 -4.58
C ALA A 233 -11.84 0.90 -4.34
N PHE A 234 -10.90 1.84 -4.45
CA PHE A 234 -11.22 3.25 -4.20
C PHE A 234 -11.98 3.90 -5.35
N ARG A 235 -11.72 3.50 -6.62
CA ARG A 235 -12.58 3.90 -7.75
C ARG A 235 -14.02 3.43 -7.53
N GLY A 236 -14.19 2.20 -7.05
CA GLY A 236 -15.51 1.64 -6.77
C GLY A 236 -16.33 1.30 -8.02
N GLN A 237 -15.65 1.09 -9.16
CA GLN A 237 -16.27 0.60 -10.39
C GLN A 237 -16.53 -0.90 -10.24
N GLU A 238 -17.76 -1.26 -9.84
CA GLU A 238 -18.12 -2.60 -9.36
C GLU A 238 -17.64 -3.73 -10.28
N ASP A 239 -18.01 -3.71 -11.56
CA ASP A 239 -17.68 -4.79 -12.50
C ASP A 239 -16.17 -4.95 -12.72
N GLU A 240 -15.43 -3.84 -12.80
CA GLU A 240 -13.97 -3.86 -12.96
C GLU A 240 -13.28 -4.35 -11.69
N ALA A 241 -13.68 -3.81 -10.54
CA ALA A 241 -13.10 -4.15 -9.26
C ALA A 241 -13.38 -5.61 -8.89
N PHE A 242 -14.62 -6.09 -9.02
CA PHE A 242 -14.99 -7.44 -8.63
C PHE A 242 -14.31 -8.49 -9.51
N ARG A 243 -14.19 -8.25 -10.81
CA ARG A 243 -13.44 -9.14 -11.70
C ARG A 243 -11.97 -9.24 -11.27
N LEU A 244 -11.28 -8.11 -11.07
CA LEU A 244 -9.88 -8.12 -10.63
C LEU A 244 -9.70 -8.82 -9.27
N ILE A 245 -10.63 -8.59 -8.34
CA ILE A 245 -10.63 -9.19 -7.00
C ILE A 245 -10.83 -10.70 -7.07
N ASP A 246 -11.83 -11.16 -7.83
CA ASP A 246 -12.18 -12.57 -7.92
C ASP A 246 -11.09 -13.36 -8.67
N ASP A 247 -10.51 -12.77 -9.74
CA ASP A 247 -9.34 -13.33 -10.44
C ASP A 247 -8.14 -13.44 -9.47
N THR A 248 -7.86 -12.39 -8.69
CA THR A 248 -6.75 -12.41 -7.72
C THR A 248 -6.96 -13.47 -6.64
N ILE A 249 -8.18 -13.67 -6.14
CA ILE A 249 -8.47 -14.70 -5.14
C ILE A 249 -8.22 -16.10 -5.71
N ALA A 250 -8.63 -16.35 -6.96
CA ALA A 250 -8.44 -17.64 -7.63
C ALA A 250 -6.94 -17.96 -7.82
N ASP A 251 -6.18 -17.00 -8.36
CA ASP A 251 -4.74 -17.14 -8.57
C ASP A 251 -4.00 -17.30 -7.24
N ALA A 252 -4.27 -16.42 -6.27
CA ALA A 252 -3.62 -16.46 -4.95
C ALA A 252 -3.91 -17.75 -4.18
N THR A 253 -5.11 -18.32 -4.33
CA THR A 253 -5.45 -19.60 -3.69
C THR A 253 -4.62 -20.75 -4.27
N THR A 254 -4.44 -20.74 -5.60
CA THR A 254 -3.64 -21.72 -6.33
C THR A 254 -2.16 -21.61 -5.99
N GLU A 255 -1.64 -20.38 -5.93
CA GLU A 255 -0.24 -20.08 -5.65
C GLU A 255 0.13 -20.11 -4.16
N GLY A 256 -0.87 -20.18 -3.27
CA GLY A 256 -0.66 -20.18 -1.83
C GLY A 256 -0.30 -18.82 -1.23
N GLN A 257 -0.78 -17.73 -1.82
CA GLN A 257 -0.54 -16.35 -1.39
C GLN A 257 -1.68 -15.82 -0.49
N GLY A 258 -1.68 -16.17 0.79
CA GLY A 258 -2.74 -15.78 1.74
C GLY A 258 -2.97 -14.27 1.84
N THR A 259 -1.90 -13.46 1.88
CA THR A 259 -2.03 -11.99 1.97
C THR A 259 -2.72 -11.38 0.75
N ALA A 260 -2.54 -11.94 -0.45
CA ALA A 260 -3.26 -11.46 -1.64
C ALA A 260 -4.78 -11.67 -1.51
N ILE A 261 -5.20 -12.79 -0.91
CA ILE A 261 -6.62 -13.03 -0.60
C ILE A 261 -7.14 -12.02 0.42
N GLN A 262 -6.37 -11.76 1.48
CA GLN A 262 -6.74 -10.78 2.50
C GLN A 262 -6.93 -9.37 1.90
N TYR A 263 -5.99 -8.91 1.07
CA TYR A 263 -6.10 -7.64 0.34
C TYR A 263 -7.33 -7.60 -0.56
N ALA A 264 -7.61 -8.68 -1.29
CA ALA A 264 -8.77 -8.76 -2.18
C ALA A 264 -10.09 -8.70 -1.40
N GLN A 265 -10.16 -9.34 -0.23
CA GLN A 265 -11.32 -9.27 0.68
C GLN A 265 -11.52 -7.86 1.25
N TRP A 266 -10.43 -7.21 1.69
CA TRP A 266 -10.47 -5.81 2.12
C TRP A 266 -10.92 -4.88 0.98
N ALA A 267 -10.32 -5.01 -0.21
CA ALA A 267 -10.70 -4.23 -1.38
C ALA A 267 -12.20 -4.39 -1.71
N LYS A 268 -12.73 -5.61 -1.66
CA LYS A 268 -14.14 -5.88 -1.92
C LYS A 268 -15.05 -5.25 -0.87
N SER A 269 -14.65 -5.27 0.41
CA SER A 269 -15.44 -4.65 1.47
C SER A 269 -15.49 -3.11 1.35
N VAL A 270 -14.40 -2.47 0.91
CA VAL A 270 -14.39 -1.04 0.59
C VAL A 270 -15.43 -0.70 -0.49
N VAL A 271 -15.44 -1.45 -1.61
CA VAL A 271 -16.41 -1.23 -2.70
C VAL A 271 -17.85 -1.43 -2.19
N LEU A 272 -18.10 -2.50 -1.45
CA LEU A 272 -19.43 -2.80 -0.92
C LEU A 272 -19.92 -1.72 0.07
N ASN A 273 -19.05 -1.20 0.93
CA ASN A 273 -19.38 -0.06 1.80
C ASN A 273 -19.66 1.22 1.01
N ALA A 274 -18.89 1.49 -0.06
CA ALA A 274 -19.13 2.62 -0.94
C ALA A 274 -20.53 2.56 -1.60
N LEU A 275 -20.92 1.35 -2.04
CA LEU A 275 -22.23 1.09 -2.65
C LEU A 275 -23.39 1.11 -1.65
N GLY A 276 -23.11 0.95 -0.35
CA GLY A 276 -24.10 0.84 0.72
C GLY A 276 -24.56 -0.59 1.01
N ARG A 277 -23.85 -1.60 0.47
CA ARG A 277 -24.12 -3.04 0.65
C ARG A 277 -23.44 -3.56 1.93
N HIS A 278 -23.76 -2.93 3.06
CA HIS A 278 -23.05 -3.12 4.33
C HIS A 278 -23.12 -4.55 4.88
N HIS A 279 -24.22 -5.27 4.65
CA HIS A 279 -24.35 -6.66 5.12
C HIS A 279 -23.36 -7.61 4.40
N GLU A 280 -23.10 -7.37 3.11
CA GLU A 280 -22.10 -8.13 2.35
C GLU A 280 -20.68 -7.68 2.71
N ALA A 281 -20.48 -6.38 2.91
CA ALA A 281 -19.19 -5.82 3.33
C ALA A 281 -18.72 -6.39 4.67
N LEU A 282 -19.63 -6.57 5.64
CA LEU A 282 -19.30 -6.99 7.00
C LEU A 282 -18.54 -8.32 7.04
N GLY A 283 -19.04 -9.34 6.32
CA GLY A 283 -18.41 -10.66 6.30
C GLY A 283 -16.99 -10.63 5.73
N LEU A 284 -16.79 -9.88 4.65
CA LEU A 284 -15.49 -9.75 3.99
C LEU A 284 -14.51 -8.92 4.81
N ALA A 285 -14.97 -7.82 5.40
CA ALA A 285 -14.15 -6.99 6.27
C ALA A 285 -13.71 -7.73 7.54
N ARG A 286 -14.59 -8.57 8.11
CA ARG A 286 -14.24 -9.44 9.25
C ARG A 286 -13.15 -10.44 8.87
N LEU A 287 -13.32 -11.16 7.76
CA LEU A 287 -12.30 -12.11 7.29
C LEU A 287 -10.95 -11.42 7.07
N ALA A 288 -10.96 -10.25 6.42
CA ALA A 288 -9.75 -9.48 6.16
C ALA A 288 -9.10 -8.92 7.44
N SER A 289 -9.90 -8.55 8.45
CA SER A 289 -9.36 -8.04 9.71
C SER A 289 -8.84 -9.15 10.63
N GLU A 290 -9.42 -10.35 10.59
CA GLU A 290 -9.02 -11.48 11.43
C GLU A 290 -7.74 -12.18 10.94
N ASP A 291 -7.44 -12.13 9.64
CA ASP A 291 -6.22 -12.70 9.08
C ASP A 291 -5.00 -11.84 9.48
N THR A 292 -3.96 -12.44 10.05
CA THR A 292 -2.71 -11.77 10.49
C THR A 292 -2.91 -10.45 11.28
N PRO A 293 -3.62 -10.47 12.43
CA PRO A 293 -4.16 -9.28 13.09
C PRO A 293 -3.12 -8.23 13.54
N GLU A 294 -1.85 -8.60 13.63
CA GLU A 294 -0.74 -7.71 13.97
C GLU A 294 -0.38 -6.73 12.84
N LEU A 295 -0.68 -7.09 11.59
CA LEU A 295 -0.24 -6.39 10.39
C LEU A 295 -1.19 -5.27 9.94
N TRP A 296 -0.66 -4.38 9.10
CA TRP A 296 -1.34 -3.15 8.68
C TRP A 296 -2.62 -3.39 7.86
N VAL A 297 -2.67 -4.43 7.03
CA VAL A 297 -3.84 -4.75 6.19
C VAL A 297 -5.07 -5.03 7.05
N SER A 298 -4.86 -5.78 8.14
CA SER A 298 -5.89 -6.09 9.12
C SER A 298 -6.39 -4.82 9.80
N ALA A 299 -5.48 -3.91 10.15
CA ALA A 299 -5.82 -2.63 10.73
C ALA A 299 -6.62 -1.73 9.77
N TRP A 300 -6.31 -1.73 8.47
CA TRP A 300 -7.10 -1.05 7.45
C TRP A 300 -8.51 -1.66 7.31
N ALA A 301 -8.62 -2.99 7.35
CA ALA A 301 -9.89 -3.69 7.27
C ALA A 301 -10.83 -3.44 8.46
N LEU A 302 -10.28 -3.12 9.64
CA LEU A 302 -11.09 -2.74 10.81
C LEU A 302 -11.96 -1.52 10.51
N GLY A 303 -11.49 -0.55 9.72
CA GLY A 303 -12.30 0.61 9.33
C GLY A 303 -13.57 0.21 8.58
N GLU A 304 -13.42 -0.70 7.61
CA GLU A 304 -14.55 -1.22 6.83
C GLU A 304 -15.48 -2.10 7.68
N GLN A 305 -14.91 -2.91 8.59
CA GLN A 305 -15.68 -3.76 9.50
C GLN A 305 -16.51 -2.91 10.46
N ILE A 306 -15.94 -1.86 11.04
CA ILE A 306 -16.62 -0.92 11.94
C ILE A 306 -17.77 -0.24 11.21
N GLU A 307 -17.51 0.34 10.02
CA GLU A 307 -18.55 1.00 9.25
C GLU A 307 -19.70 0.03 8.90
N ALA A 308 -19.37 -1.16 8.39
CA ALA A 308 -20.36 -2.16 8.03
C ALA A 308 -21.17 -2.62 9.26
N ALA A 309 -20.52 -2.93 10.37
CA ALA A 309 -21.15 -3.40 11.60
C ALA A 309 -22.12 -2.37 12.19
N VAL A 310 -21.72 -1.09 12.24
CA VAL A 310 -22.61 0.00 12.68
C VAL A 310 -23.83 0.10 11.76
N ARG A 311 -23.63 0.02 10.44
CA ARG A 311 -24.71 0.16 9.45
C ARG A 311 -25.69 -1.01 9.43
N THR A 312 -25.25 -2.19 9.84
CA THR A 312 -26.11 -3.38 9.99
C THR A 312 -26.67 -3.54 11.40
N GLY A 313 -26.38 -2.61 12.32
CA GLY A 313 -26.85 -2.66 13.71
C GLY A 313 -26.12 -3.67 14.60
N ASN A 314 -24.97 -4.18 14.19
CA ASN A 314 -24.16 -5.12 14.99
C ASN A 314 -23.21 -4.38 15.93
N GLN A 315 -23.77 -3.75 16.98
CA GLN A 315 -23.02 -2.94 17.95
C GLN A 315 -21.89 -3.71 18.68
N PRO A 316 -22.07 -4.97 19.13
CA PRO A 316 -21.00 -5.71 19.78
C PRO A 316 -19.77 -5.89 18.89
N GLU A 317 -19.98 -6.21 17.61
CA GLU A 317 -18.89 -6.37 16.66
C GLU A 317 -18.21 -5.03 16.34
N ALA A 318 -18.98 -3.96 16.15
CA ALA A 318 -18.42 -2.63 15.93
C ALA A 318 -17.53 -2.18 17.10
N THR A 319 -17.96 -2.45 18.34
CA THR A 319 -17.21 -2.14 19.56
C THR A 319 -15.92 -2.97 19.67
N ALA A 320 -15.99 -4.27 19.37
CA ALA A 320 -14.83 -5.15 19.38
C ALA A 320 -13.80 -4.76 18.31
N ALA A 321 -14.26 -4.41 17.10
CA ALA A 321 -13.39 -3.95 16.02
C ALA A 321 -12.74 -2.60 16.35
N LEU A 322 -13.48 -1.67 16.98
CA LEU A 322 -12.90 -0.40 17.47
C LEU A 322 -11.81 -0.64 18.52
N ALA A 323 -12.01 -1.53 19.49
CA ALA A 323 -11.00 -1.85 20.48
C ALA A 323 -9.70 -2.38 19.84
N ARG A 324 -9.82 -3.22 18.80
CA ARG A 324 -8.67 -3.71 18.02
C ARG A 324 -7.99 -2.58 17.24
N LEU A 325 -8.76 -1.65 16.67
CA LEU A 325 -8.21 -0.51 15.94
C LEU A 325 -7.42 0.39 16.88
N GLN A 326 -7.97 0.68 18.07
CA GLN A 326 -7.29 1.46 19.12
C GLN A 326 -5.97 0.83 19.55
N LEU A 327 -5.91 -0.50 19.69
CA LEU A 327 -4.64 -1.19 19.95
C LEU A 327 -3.62 -0.99 18.82
N SER A 328 -4.08 -0.86 17.57
CA SER A 328 -3.21 -0.63 16.42
C SER A 328 -2.72 0.82 16.31
N THR A 329 -3.49 1.80 16.78
CA THR A 329 -3.22 3.24 16.62
C THR A 329 -2.59 3.88 17.86
N ARG A 330 -2.79 3.31 19.06
CA ARG A 330 -2.40 3.89 20.36
C ARG A 330 -0.95 4.36 20.46
N GLU A 331 -0.01 3.62 19.87
CA GLU A 331 1.42 3.91 19.96
C GLU A 331 1.92 4.83 18.83
N SER A 332 1.01 5.38 18.03
CA SER A 332 1.32 6.23 16.87
C SER A 332 0.76 7.64 17.04
N ASP A 333 1.64 8.64 16.96
CA ASP A 333 1.25 10.06 16.93
C ASP A 333 0.92 10.55 15.50
N GLN A 334 0.93 9.63 14.52
CA GLN A 334 0.75 9.98 13.13
C GLN A 334 -0.66 10.53 12.88
N PRO A 335 -0.80 11.59 12.04
CA PRO A 335 -2.11 12.14 11.73
C PRO A 335 -3.09 11.11 11.14
N TRP A 336 -2.57 10.14 10.39
CA TRP A 336 -3.38 9.06 9.83
C TRP A 336 -4.02 8.18 10.91
N ALA A 337 -3.23 7.72 11.89
CA ALA A 337 -3.71 6.92 13.01
C ALA A 337 -4.80 7.64 13.80
N ARG A 338 -4.53 8.90 14.19
CA ARG A 338 -5.48 9.73 14.95
C ARG A 338 -6.80 9.90 14.20
N ALA A 339 -6.74 10.19 12.90
CA ALA A 339 -7.94 10.41 12.11
C ALA A 339 -8.80 9.16 11.94
N VAL A 340 -8.18 8.02 11.65
CA VAL A 340 -8.90 6.76 11.45
C VAL A 340 -9.54 6.30 12.76
N GLU A 341 -8.83 6.43 13.89
CA GLU A 341 -9.39 6.12 15.20
C GLU A 341 -10.54 7.07 15.57
N ALA A 342 -10.36 8.38 15.45
CA ALA A 342 -11.39 9.36 15.81
C ALA A 342 -12.67 9.20 14.97
N ARG A 343 -12.53 8.95 13.67
CA ARG A 343 -13.66 8.61 12.78
C ARG A 343 -14.36 7.33 13.22
N ALA A 344 -13.61 6.30 13.60
CA ALA A 344 -14.17 5.04 14.07
C ALA A 344 -14.92 5.19 15.42
N ARG A 345 -14.35 5.94 16.38
CA ARG A 345 -15.04 6.28 17.64
C ARG A 345 -16.36 7.00 17.37
N ALA A 346 -16.35 7.97 16.46
CA ALA A 346 -17.55 8.73 16.08
C ALA A 346 -18.65 7.83 15.49
N LEU A 347 -18.28 6.82 14.68
CA LEU A 347 -19.23 5.85 14.14
C LEU A 347 -19.85 4.96 15.22
N VAL A 348 -19.03 4.45 16.15
CA VAL A 348 -19.46 3.44 17.13
C VAL A 348 -20.24 4.03 18.30
N HIS A 349 -19.80 5.15 18.86
CA HIS A 349 -20.36 5.65 20.12
C HIS A 349 -21.63 6.48 19.91
N ASN A 350 -21.72 7.29 18.84
CA ASN A 350 -22.90 8.10 18.49
C ASN A 350 -23.53 8.89 19.69
N ASP A 351 -22.68 9.36 20.60
CA ASP A 351 -22.99 10.13 21.81
C ASP A 351 -22.70 11.64 21.63
N GLU A 352 -22.68 12.41 22.72
CA GLU A 352 -22.36 13.85 22.73
C GLU A 352 -20.96 14.20 22.21
N ASN A 353 -20.01 13.26 22.22
CA ASN A 353 -18.63 13.46 21.75
C ASN A 353 -18.45 13.14 20.26
N THR A 354 -19.49 12.60 19.61
CA THR A 354 -19.45 12.17 18.19
C THR A 354 -19.00 13.28 17.25
N GLU A 355 -19.54 14.48 17.41
CA GLU A 355 -19.20 15.61 16.55
C GLU A 355 -17.75 16.04 16.75
N ALA A 356 -17.27 16.08 18.00
CA ALA A 356 -15.88 16.41 18.32
C ALA A 356 -14.91 15.40 17.69
N ALA A 357 -15.26 14.11 17.72
CA ALA A 357 -14.44 13.05 17.12
C ALA A 357 -14.39 13.13 15.57
N TYR A 358 -15.49 13.50 14.89
CA TYR A 358 -15.43 13.76 13.45
C TYR A 358 -14.55 14.97 13.11
N ARG A 359 -14.66 16.06 13.89
CA ARG A 359 -13.83 17.25 13.68
C ARG A 359 -12.36 16.98 13.94
N GLU A 360 -12.03 16.25 15.00
CA GLU A 360 -10.66 15.78 15.29
C GLU A 360 -10.07 15.01 14.08
N ALA A 361 -10.86 14.13 13.47
CA ALA A 361 -10.43 13.38 12.29
C ALA A 361 -10.22 14.27 11.05
N ILE A 362 -11.08 15.27 10.83
CA ILE A 362 -10.93 16.26 9.75
C ILE A 362 -9.68 17.12 9.99
N ASP A 363 -9.51 17.64 11.20
CA ASP A 363 -8.38 18.50 11.57
C ASP A 363 -7.04 17.76 11.42
N ALA A 364 -7.00 16.48 11.82
CA ALA A 364 -5.80 15.65 11.66
C ALA A 364 -5.39 15.44 10.19
N LEU A 365 -6.35 15.39 9.25
CA LEU A 365 -6.07 15.15 7.83
C LEU A 365 -6.06 16.41 6.96
N THR A 366 -6.53 17.54 7.48
CA THR A 366 -6.55 18.80 6.72
C THR A 366 -5.14 19.22 6.31
N GLY A 367 -4.95 19.47 5.02
CA GLY A 367 -3.65 19.80 4.43
C GLY A 367 -2.66 18.62 4.35
N LYS A 368 -3.13 17.37 4.52
CA LYS A 368 -2.33 16.15 4.34
C LYS A 368 -2.65 15.45 3.01
N ARG A 369 -1.76 14.56 2.57
CA ARG A 369 -1.90 13.83 1.30
C ARG A 369 -3.02 12.79 1.29
N LEU A 370 -3.51 12.35 2.45
CA LEU A 370 -4.54 11.33 2.65
C LEU A 370 -5.96 11.81 2.29
N ARG A 371 -6.13 12.34 1.07
CA ARG A 371 -7.38 12.95 0.58
C ARG A 371 -8.57 11.97 0.54
N PRO A 372 -8.43 10.69 0.14
CA PRO A 372 -9.49 9.70 0.24
C PRO A 372 -10.04 9.56 1.68
N ASP A 373 -9.15 9.47 2.67
CA ASP A 373 -9.54 9.34 4.08
C ASP A 373 -10.26 10.60 4.58
N LEU A 374 -9.77 11.80 4.23
CA LEU A 374 -10.42 13.06 4.58
C LEU A 374 -11.83 13.14 3.97
N ALA A 375 -11.98 12.82 2.70
CA ALA A 375 -13.27 12.82 2.00
C ALA A 375 -14.25 11.80 2.62
N ARG A 376 -13.76 10.62 3.02
CA ARG A 376 -14.57 9.63 3.77
C ARG A 376 -15.02 10.14 5.14
N THR A 377 -14.17 10.89 5.84
CA THR A 377 -14.55 11.51 7.12
C THR A 377 -15.67 12.54 6.93
N HIS A 378 -15.54 13.43 5.94
CA HIS A 378 -16.60 14.39 5.59
C HIS A 378 -17.92 13.72 5.21
N LEU A 379 -17.86 12.64 4.42
CA LEU A 379 -19.05 11.85 4.07
C LEU A 379 -19.76 11.37 5.33
N LEU A 380 -19.07 10.62 6.19
CA LEU A 380 -19.68 10.00 7.36
C LEU A 380 -20.19 11.03 8.38
N TYR A 381 -19.47 12.14 8.55
CA TYR A 381 -19.90 13.25 9.39
C TYR A 381 -21.17 13.92 8.84
N GLY A 382 -21.20 14.19 7.53
CA GLY A 382 -22.36 14.75 6.84
C GLY A 382 -23.60 13.83 6.92
N GLU A 383 -23.42 12.53 6.76
CA GLU A 383 -24.49 11.54 6.93
C GLU A 383 -25.03 11.52 8.37
N TRP A 384 -24.15 11.65 9.37
CA TRP A 384 -24.53 11.76 10.77
C TRP A 384 -25.30 13.05 11.07
N LEU A 385 -24.82 14.21 10.59
CA LEU A 385 -25.49 15.50 10.73
C LEU A 385 -26.90 15.47 10.13
N ARG A 386 -27.04 14.84 8.95
CA ARG A 386 -28.34 14.66 8.29
C ARG A 386 -29.29 13.85 9.18
N ARG A 387 -28.83 12.74 9.77
CA ARG A 387 -29.64 11.93 10.70
C ARG A 387 -30.03 12.69 11.97
N LYS A 388 -29.20 13.64 12.44
CA LYS A 388 -29.51 14.55 13.55
C LYS A 388 -30.42 15.73 13.14
N GLY A 389 -30.86 15.81 11.89
CA GLY A 389 -31.73 16.89 11.39
C GLY A 389 -31.03 18.21 11.05
N ARG A 390 -29.70 18.28 11.19
CA ARG A 390 -28.88 19.48 10.92
C ARG A 390 -28.57 19.61 9.42
N ARG A 391 -29.61 19.84 8.62
CA ARG A 391 -29.53 19.78 7.15
C ARG A 391 -28.52 20.76 6.53
N ASN A 392 -28.39 21.97 7.07
CA ASN A 392 -27.46 22.96 6.52
C ASN A 392 -26.00 22.56 6.76
N ASP A 393 -25.69 22.09 7.97
CA ASP A 393 -24.34 21.63 8.31
C ASP A 393 -24.00 20.36 7.53
N ALA A 394 -24.95 19.41 7.46
CA ALA A 394 -24.80 18.20 6.65
C ALA A 394 -24.47 18.51 5.19
N ARG A 395 -25.11 19.54 4.62
CA ARG A 395 -24.89 19.96 3.24
C ARG A 395 -23.45 20.39 2.99
N SER A 396 -22.86 21.15 3.91
CA SER A 396 -21.47 21.61 3.81
C SER A 396 -20.51 20.42 3.72
N GLU A 397 -20.63 19.49 4.66
CA GLU A 397 -19.78 18.30 4.74
C GLU A 397 -19.96 17.35 3.55
N LEU A 398 -21.22 17.08 3.17
CA LEU A 398 -21.52 16.19 2.05
C LEU A 398 -21.09 16.77 0.70
N ARG A 399 -21.11 18.10 0.54
CA ARG A 399 -20.60 18.76 -0.67
C ARG A 399 -19.08 18.64 -0.76
N ALA A 400 -18.38 18.92 0.34
CA ALA A 400 -16.93 18.73 0.41
C ALA A 400 -16.53 17.28 0.07
N ALA A 401 -17.26 16.30 0.61
CA ALA A 401 -17.05 14.88 0.27
C ALA A 401 -17.31 14.59 -1.22
N TYR A 402 -18.45 15.04 -1.76
CA TYR A 402 -18.81 14.80 -3.16
C TYR A 402 -17.79 15.38 -4.14
N GLU A 403 -17.36 16.63 -3.90
CA GLU A 403 -16.37 17.32 -4.73
C GLU A 403 -15.01 16.64 -4.65
N ALA A 404 -14.56 16.27 -3.44
CA ALA A 404 -13.31 15.54 -3.26
C ALA A 404 -13.33 14.18 -3.94
N PHE A 405 -14.38 13.37 -3.74
CA PHE A 405 -14.49 12.06 -4.38
C PHE A 405 -14.55 12.16 -5.90
N THR A 406 -15.30 13.13 -6.45
CA THR A 406 -15.38 13.35 -7.89
C THR A 406 -14.01 13.75 -8.46
N THR A 407 -13.29 14.61 -7.76
CA THR A 407 -11.96 15.09 -8.18
C THR A 407 -10.91 13.98 -8.14
N ILE A 408 -10.94 13.13 -7.11
CA ILE A 408 -10.05 11.99 -6.96
C ILE A 408 -10.39 10.87 -7.96
N GLY A 409 -11.68 10.67 -8.25
CA GLY A 409 -12.20 9.56 -9.05
C GLY A 409 -12.75 8.40 -8.22
N MET A 410 -13.20 8.64 -6.99
CA MET A 410 -13.84 7.64 -6.13
C MET A 410 -15.35 7.56 -6.41
N GLU A 411 -15.71 6.99 -7.56
CA GLU A 411 -17.04 7.09 -8.17
C GLU A 411 -18.18 6.55 -7.28
N ALA A 412 -17.99 5.38 -6.66
CA ALA A 412 -19.02 4.80 -5.79
C ALA A 412 -19.30 5.66 -4.56
N PHE A 413 -18.25 6.20 -3.94
CA PHE A 413 -18.38 7.11 -2.80
C PHE A 413 -18.95 8.47 -3.21
N ALA A 414 -18.58 8.99 -4.39
CA ALA A 414 -19.19 10.19 -4.95
C ALA A 414 -20.71 10.00 -5.14
N GLU A 415 -21.13 8.87 -5.70
CA GLU A 415 -22.56 8.58 -5.89
C GLU A 415 -23.30 8.43 -4.54
N ARG A 416 -22.66 7.84 -3.53
CA ARG A 416 -23.19 7.81 -2.16
C ARG A 416 -23.35 9.21 -1.57
N ALA A 417 -22.32 10.05 -1.64
CA ALA A 417 -22.39 11.44 -1.17
C ALA A 417 -23.49 12.24 -1.90
N ARG A 418 -23.64 12.02 -3.22
CA ARG A 418 -24.69 12.64 -4.04
C ARG A 418 -26.09 12.26 -3.57
N ARG A 419 -26.35 10.96 -3.31
CA ARG A 419 -27.63 10.48 -2.77
C ARG A 419 -27.95 11.12 -1.42
N GLU A 420 -26.95 11.25 -0.56
CA GLU A 420 -27.08 11.89 0.75
C GLU A 420 -27.40 13.39 0.63
N LEU A 421 -26.75 14.11 -0.30
CA LEU A 421 -27.05 15.51 -0.61
C LEU A 421 -28.47 15.72 -1.12
N LEU A 422 -28.93 14.90 -2.07
CA LEU A 422 -30.30 14.96 -2.59
C LEU A 422 -31.33 14.80 -1.46
N ALA A 423 -31.06 13.92 -0.49
CA ALA A 423 -31.91 13.73 0.66
C ALA A 423 -31.98 14.95 1.62
N THR A 424 -31.08 15.93 1.48
CA THR A 424 -31.17 17.23 2.20
C THR A 424 -32.08 18.23 1.51
N GLY A 425 -32.64 17.89 0.35
CA GLY A 425 -33.45 18.78 -0.50
C GLY A 425 -32.62 19.65 -1.45
N GLU A 426 -31.31 19.43 -1.55
CA GLU A 426 -30.47 20.10 -2.54
C GLU A 426 -30.59 19.45 -3.92
N THR A 427 -30.61 20.25 -4.98
CA THR A 427 -30.51 19.76 -6.36
C THR A 427 -29.04 19.67 -6.76
N VAL A 428 -28.45 18.48 -6.65
CA VAL A 428 -27.08 18.25 -7.13
C VAL A 428 -27.13 18.00 -8.64
N ARG A 429 -26.74 19.01 -9.43
CA ARG A 429 -26.52 18.81 -10.86
C ARG A 429 -25.24 17.97 -11.00
N LYS A 430 -25.28 16.87 -11.77
CA LYS A 430 -24.08 16.09 -12.12
C LYS A 430 -23.17 16.98 -12.96
N ARG A 431 -22.36 17.81 -12.33
CA ARG A 431 -21.24 18.49 -12.99
C ARG A 431 -20.26 17.38 -13.32
N THR A 432 -20.18 17.01 -14.59
CA THR A 432 -18.94 16.46 -15.13
C THR A 432 -17.89 17.55 -14.89
N ALA A 433 -17.11 17.41 -13.83
CA ALA A 433 -15.93 18.24 -13.64
C ALA A 433 -15.10 18.13 -14.92
N ALA A 434 -14.56 19.24 -15.42
CA ALA A 434 -13.58 19.17 -16.49
C ALA A 434 -12.46 18.24 -15.99
N PRO A 435 -11.94 17.32 -16.84
CA PRO A 435 -10.85 16.44 -16.43
C PRO A 435 -9.73 17.29 -15.84
N SER A 436 -9.25 16.93 -14.64
CA SER A 436 -8.08 17.59 -14.05
C SER A 436 -6.93 17.56 -15.06
N ALA A 437 -5.98 18.50 -14.96
CA ALA A 437 -4.80 18.52 -15.82
C ALA A 437 -4.13 17.13 -15.89
N ARG A 438 -4.09 16.42 -14.76
CA ARG A 438 -3.57 15.04 -14.68
C ARG A 438 -4.44 14.02 -15.41
N ALA A 439 -5.77 14.13 -15.33
CA ALA A 439 -6.72 13.24 -16.00
C ALA A 439 -6.86 13.50 -17.51
N ALA A 440 -6.47 14.68 -18.00
CA ALA A 440 -6.48 15.01 -19.43
C ALA A 440 -5.33 14.36 -20.22
N LEU A 441 -4.30 13.87 -19.53
CA LEU A 441 -3.13 13.22 -20.13
C LEU A 441 -3.33 11.70 -20.23
N THR A 442 -2.76 11.09 -21.26
CA THR A 442 -2.64 9.62 -21.32
C THR A 442 -1.66 9.14 -20.23
N PRO A 443 -1.70 7.85 -19.81
CA PRO A 443 -0.77 7.33 -18.81
C PRO A 443 0.71 7.61 -19.12
N GLN A 444 1.11 7.42 -20.39
CA GLN A 444 2.48 7.70 -20.85
C GLN A 444 2.81 9.21 -20.83
N GLU A 445 1.86 10.06 -21.23
CA GLU A 445 2.03 11.51 -21.18
C GLU A 445 2.16 12.02 -19.75
N LEU A 446 1.33 11.51 -18.83
CA LEU A 446 1.39 11.87 -17.42
C LEU A 446 2.72 11.43 -16.79
N GLN A 447 3.19 10.22 -17.10
CA GLN A 447 4.48 9.73 -16.61
C GLN A 447 5.63 10.64 -17.04
N ILE A 448 5.64 11.07 -18.31
CA ILE A 448 6.61 12.05 -18.83
C ILE A 448 6.47 13.40 -18.10
N ALA A 449 5.24 13.89 -17.94
CA ALA A 449 4.97 15.16 -17.28
C ALA A 449 5.44 15.17 -15.81
N LEU A 450 5.22 14.08 -15.07
CA LEU A 450 5.66 13.93 -13.68
C LEU A 450 7.19 13.89 -13.56
N LEU A 451 7.89 13.16 -14.43
CA LEU A 451 9.36 13.15 -14.40
C LEU A 451 9.97 14.52 -14.74
N VAL A 452 9.38 15.25 -15.69
CA VAL A 452 9.85 16.60 -16.05
C VAL A 452 9.52 17.63 -14.97
N ARG A 453 8.36 17.49 -14.32
CA ARG A 453 7.99 18.25 -13.11
C ARG A 453 9.04 18.08 -12.02
N ASP A 454 9.53 16.85 -11.83
CA ASP A 454 10.53 16.49 -10.83
C ASP A 454 11.97 16.88 -11.26
N GLY A 455 12.11 17.65 -12.35
CA GLY A 455 13.37 18.29 -12.76
C GLY A 455 14.13 17.57 -13.86
N MET A 456 13.69 16.40 -14.33
CA MET A 456 14.46 15.61 -15.30
C MET A 456 14.54 16.28 -16.69
N SER A 457 15.65 16.08 -17.40
CA SER A 457 15.87 16.49 -18.79
C SER A 457 15.34 15.44 -19.78
N ASN A 458 15.10 15.82 -21.04
CA ASN A 458 14.56 14.89 -22.05
C ASN A 458 15.44 13.63 -22.24
N PRO A 459 16.79 13.72 -22.25
CA PRO A 459 17.63 12.53 -22.27
C PRO A 459 17.45 11.64 -21.04
N GLU A 460 17.38 12.22 -19.84
CA GLU A 460 17.20 11.46 -18.60
C GLU A 460 15.83 10.78 -18.55
N VAL A 461 14.76 11.47 -18.96
CA VAL A 461 13.41 10.90 -19.10
C VAL A 461 13.42 9.78 -20.13
N GLY A 462 14.12 9.97 -21.25
CA GLY A 462 14.28 8.96 -22.29
C GLY A 462 14.93 7.69 -21.75
N THR A 463 16.05 7.82 -21.05
CA THR A 463 16.72 6.69 -20.37
C THR A 463 15.79 6.01 -19.36
N ARG A 464 15.07 6.81 -18.55
CA ARG A 464 14.18 6.31 -17.49
C ARG A 464 13.00 5.51 -18.01
N LEU A 465 12.43 5.93 -19.14
CA LEU A 465 11.24 5.34 -19.74
C LEU A 465 11.55 4.43 -20.93
N PHE A 466 12.82 4.16 -21.21
CA PHE A 466 13.28 3.42 -22.39
C PHE A 466 12.78 4.03 -23.72
N LEU A 467 12.76 5.35 -23.82
CA LEU A 467 12.33 6.14 -24.99
C LEU A 467 13.50 6.97 -25.55
N SER A 468 13.45 7.29 -26.85
CA SER A 468 14.42 8.24 -27.41
C SER A 468 14.16 9.66 -26.88
N PRO A 469 15.20 10.51 -26.69
CA PRO A 469 15.01 11.90 -26.25
C PRO A 469 14.07 12.69 -27.17
N ARG A 470 14.06 12.37 -28.47
CA ARG A 470 13.18 12.97 -29.48
C ARG A 470 11.72 12.54 -29.32
N THR A 471 11.49 11.29 -28.90
CA THR A 471 10.16 10.79 -28.54
C THR A 471 9.62 11.54 -27.33
N VAL A 472 10.45 11.76 -26.31
CA VAL A 472 10.08 12.55 -25.13
C VAL A 472 9.71 13.99 -25.50
N GLU A 473 10.49 14.64 -26.37
CA GLU A 473 10.18 16.00 -26.85
C GLU A 473 8.83 16.07 -27.59
N TRP A 474 8.52 15.05 -28.40
CA TRP A 474 7.24 14.95 -29.09
C TRP A 474 6.07 14.81 -28.11
N HIS A 475 6.20 13.95 -27.09
CA HIS A 475 5.18 13.84 -26.05
C HIS A 475 5.01 15.14 -25.26
N LEU A 476 6.10 15.83 -24.92
CA LEU A 476 6.04 17.11 -24.21
C LEU A 476 5.30 18.18 -25.00
N ARG A 477 5.46 18.22 -26.32
CA ARG A 477 4.68 19.14 -27.16
C ARG A 477 3.18 18.87 -27.06
N LYS A 478 2.77 17.60 -27.13
CA LYS A 478 1.37 17.20 -26.94
C LYS A 478 0.85 17.50 -25.54
N ILE A 479 1.68 17.29 -24.51
CA ILE A 479 1.34 17.61 -23.12
C ILE A 479 1.11 19.12 -22.98
N PHE A 480 1.99 19.95 -23.54
CA PHE A 480 1.87 21.40 -23.51
C PHE A 480 0.59 21.88 -24.19
N ASP A 481 0.26 21.30 -25.36
CA ASP A 481 -0.99 21.59 -26.06
C ASP A 481 -2.22 21.18 -25.23
N LYS A 482 -2.22 19.97 -24.65
CA LYS A 482 -3.32 19.45 -23.81
C LYS A 482 -3.52 20.23 -22.53
N LEU A 483 -2.44 20.69 -21.91
CA LEU A 483 -2.47 21.46 -20.67
C LEU A 483 -2.54 22.98 -20.89
N SER A 484 -2.54 23.44 -22.14
CA SER A 484 -2.53 24.86 -22.50
C SER A 484 -1.37 25.64 -21.85
N ILE A 485 -0.18 25.05 -21.80
CA ILE A 485 1.06 25.68 -21.28
C ILE A 485 2.09 25.84 -22.38
N THR A 486 3.04 26.77 -22.21
CA THR A 486 4.10 27.04 -23.20
C THR A 486 5.50 26.71 -22.69
N SER A 487 5.64 26.41 -21.40
CA SER A 487 6.94 26.17 -20.76
C SER A 487 6.91 25.00 -19.80
N ARG A 488 7.98 24.19 -19.80
CA ARG A 488 8.20 23.11 -18.81
C ARG A 488 8.16 23.62 -17.37
N ARG A 489 8.49 24.89 -17.13
CA ARG A 489 8.49 25.49 -15.78
C ARG A 489 7.09 25.66 -15.20
N GLN A 490 6.05 25.57 -16.04
CA GLN A 490 4.65 25.64 -15.63
C GLN A 490 4.08 24.27 -15.24
N LEU A 491 4.80 23.17 -15.49
CA LEU A 491 4.34 21.83 -15.13
C LEU A 491 4.16 21.64 -13.61
N PRO A 492 5.10 22.09 -12.73
CA PRO A 492 4.87 22.07 -11.29
C PRO A 492 3.57 22.76 -10.92
N ASP A 493 3.37 24.01 -11.35
CA ASP A 493 2.19 24.78 -10.98
C ASP A 493 0.90 24.15 -11.52
N VAL A 494 0.82 23.77 -12.81
CA VAL A 494 -0.42 23.23 -13.40
C VAL A 494 -0.75 21.83 -12.90
N LEU A 495 0.26 21.02 -12.57
CA LEU A 495 0.05 19.72 -11.95
C LEU A 495 -0.26 19.83 -10.44
N PHE A 496 -0.01 20.98 -9.80
CA PHE A 496 -0.23 21.22 -8.37
C PHE A 496 -1.47 22.10 -8.07
N GLN A 497 -1.81 23.06 -8.94
CA GLN A 497 -2.89 24.05 -8.76
C GLN A 497 -4.31 23.45 -8.68
N ASN A 498 -4.47 22.17 -9.01
CA ASN A 498 -5.75 21.47 -8.84
C ASN A 498 -6.02 21.00 -7.39
N GLU A 499 -5.15 21.29 -6.43
CA GLU A 499 -5.42 21.12 -4.99
C GLU A 499 -6.11 22.34 -4.33
N TYR A 500 -6.02 23.54 -4.94
CA TYR A 500 -6.49 24.79 -4.31
C TYR A 500 -7.68 25.48 -4.98
N GLU A 501 -7.96 25.26 -6.26
CA GLU A 501 -9.11 25.91 -6.94
C GLU A 501 -10.49 25.35 -6.55
N ALA A 502 -10.55 24.21 -5.85
CA ALA A 502 -11.79 23.66 -5.29
C ALA A 502 -12.17 24.23 -3.90
N ALA A 503 -11.23 24.88 -3.19
CA ALA A 503 -11.47 25.44 -1.86
C ALA A 503 -11.85 26.94 -1.87
N GLY A 504 -11.96 27.55 -3.05
CA GLY A 504 -12.18 28.98 -3.20
C GLY A 504 -13.14 29.33 -4.32
N ARG A 505 -14.44 29.09 -4.10
CA ARG A 505 -15.52 29.94 -4.63
C ARG A 505 -16.87 29.67 -3.99
#